data_AF-M1ER12-F1
#
_entry.id   AF-M1ER12-F1
#
_cell.length_a   1.000
_cell.length_b   1.000
_cell.length_c   1.000
_cell.angle_alpha   90.00
_cell.angle_beta   90.00
_cell.angle_gamma   90.00
#
_symmetry.space_group_name_H-M   'P 1'
#
loop_
_entity.id
_entity.type
_entity.pdbx_description
1 polymer ?
#
loop_
_entity_poly.entity_id
_entity_poly.type
_entity_poly.pdbx_seq_one_letter_code
_entity_poly.pdbx_strand_id
1 'polypeptide(L)' 'VAEAALDLAAKKGHWVILQNIHLVAKWLGTLEEKLAEHAENSHPDLRVFISAEPAPSPEGHVIPQGILENAIK' A
#
# COMPACT_ATOMS: atom_id res chain seq x y z
N VAL A 1 2.02 -3.98 -12.80
CA VAL A 1 3.00 -2.85 -12.80
C VAL A 1 3.29 -2.36 -11.39
N ALA A 2 2.28 -1.92 -10.61
CA ALA A 2 2.48 -1.46 -9.23
C ALA A 2 3.19 -2.49 -8.34
N GLU A 3 2.77 -3.76 -8.40
CA GLU A 3 3.39 -4.86 -7.66
C GLU A 3 4.86 -5.08 -8.03
N ALA A 4 5.18 -5.11 -9.32
CA ALA A 4 6.57 -5.24 -9.77
C ALA A 4 7.43 -4.03 -9.33
N ALA A 5 6.85 -2.83 -9.27
CA ALA A 5 7.54 -1.65 -8.76
C ALA A 5 7.79 -1.76 -7.24
N LEU A 6 6.82 -2.25 -6.46
CA LEU A 6 6.99 -2.55 -5.03
C LEU A 6 8.09 -3.58 -4.82
N ASP A 7 8.07 -4.70 -5.55
CA ASP A 7 9.05 -5.77 -5.39
C ASP A 7 10.47 -5.32 -5.76
N LEU A 8 10.60 -4.49 -6.80
CA LEU A 8 11.88 -3.90 -7.18
C LEU A 8 12.35 -2.89 -6.13
N ALA A 9 11.45 -2.02 -5.66
CA ALA A 9 11.76 -1.01 -4.66
C ALA A 9 12.18 -1.66 -3.33
N ALA A 10 11.50 -2.71 -2.90
CA ALA A 10 11.83 -3.47 -1.71
C ALA A 10 13.25 -4.07 -1.78
N LYS A 11 13.71 -4.46 -2.98
CA LYS A 11 15.08 -4.96 -3.19
C LYS A 11 16.13 -3.87 -3.32
N LYS A 12 15.75 -2.67 -3.78
CA LYS A 12 16.69 -1.62 -4.19
C LYS A 12 16.66 -0.36 -3.33
N GLY A 13 15.73 -0.24 -2.39
CA GLY A 13 15.56 0.96 -1.58
C GLY A 13 14.93 2.12 -2.33
N HIS A 14 14.15 1.86 -3.37
CA HIS A 14 13.46 2.93 -4.09
C HIS A 14 12.21 3.39 -3.36
N TRP A 15 11.68 4.52 -3.81
CA TRP A 15 10.41 5.04 -3.32
C TRP A 15 9.31 4.73 -4.31
N VAL A 16 8.15 4.33 -3.79
CA VAL A 16 6.96 4.03 -4.57
C VAL A 16 5.84 4.95 -4.14
N ILE A 17 5.15 5.54 -5.10
CA ILE A 17 3.94 6.34 -4.85
C ILE A 17 2.77 5.61 -5.51
N LEU A 18 1.80 5.21 -4.70
CA LEU A 18 0.56 4.58 -5.13
C LEU A 18 -0.56 5.61 -5.01
N GLN A 19 -1.13 6.00 -6.15
CA GLN A 19 -2.17 7.01 -6.19
C GLN A 19 -3.58 6.43 -6.35
N ASN A 20 -4.53 7.06 -5.67
CA ASN A 20 -5.96 6.77 -5.79
C ASN A 20 -6.33 5.30 -5.53
N ILE A 21 -5.73 4.68 -4.51
CA ILE A 21 -5.90 3.22 -4.28
C ILE A 21 -7.35 2.81 -4.01
N HIS A 22 -8.16 3.73 -3.48
CA HIS A 22 -9.61 3.55 -3.24
C HIS A 22 -10.40 3.24 -4.52
N LEU A 23 -9.89 3.59 -5.71
CA LEU A 23 -10.53 3.27 -6.99
C LEU A 23 -10.33 1.82 -7.42
N VAL A 24 -9.45 1.06 -6.75
CA VAL A 24 -9.03 -0.29 -7.15
C VAL A 24 -9.32 -1.32 -6.05
N ALA A 25 -10.54 -1.32 -5.52
CA ALA A 25 -10.95 -2.09 -4.35
C ALA A 25 -10.52 -3.58 -4.37
N LYS A 26 -10.66 -4.26 -5.52
CA LYS A 26 -10.29 -5.69 -5.66
C LYS A 26 -8.79 -5.96 -5.46
N TRP A 27 -7.95 -4.96 -5.70
CA TRP A 27 -6.49 -5.08 -5.59
C TRP A 27 -5.98 -4.77 -4.17
N LEU A 28 -6.81 -4.18 -3.30
CA LEU A 28 -6.38 -3.71 -1.99
C LEU A 28 -5.96 -4.85 -1.05
N GLY A 29 -6.57 -6.03 -1.15
CA GLY A 29 -6.11 -7.21 -0.41
C GLY A 29 -4.71 -7.66 -0.82
N THR A 30 -4.44 -7.73 -2.14
CA THR A 30 -3.10 -8.04 -2.66
C THR A 30 -2.07 -6.99 -2.26
N LEU A 31 -2.47 -5.70 -2.22
CA LEU A 31 -1.61 -4.64 -1.74
C LEU A 31 -1.27 -4.80 -0.25
N GLU A 32 -2.25 -5.12 0.59
CA GLU A 32 -2.05 -5.35 2.03
C GLU A 32 -1.06 -6.50 2.29
N GLU A 33 -1.26 -7.64 1.63
CA GLU A 33 -0.36 -8.80 1.72
C GLU A 33 1.08 -8.43 1.34
N LYS A 34 1.28 -7.68 0.25
CA LYS A 34 2.61 -7.25 -0.18
C LYS A 34 3.26 -6.24 0.77
N LEU A 35 2.48 -5.31 1.32
CA LEU A 35 3.01 -4.36 2.31
C LEU A 35 3.45 -5.09 3.59
N ALA A 36 2.70 -6.10 4.02
CA ALA A 36 3.08 -6.95 5.14
C ALA A 36 4.35 -7.75 4.86
N GLU A 37 4.46 -8.39 3.69
CA GLU A 37 5.67 -9.12 3.26
C GLU A 37 6.92 -8.21 3.29
N HIS A 38 6.80 -7.00 2.75
CA HIS A 38 7.92 -6.06 2.64
C HIS A 38 8.22 -5.32 3.95
N ALA A 39 7.35 -5.36 4.96
CA ALA A 39 7.58 -4.69 6.24
C ALA A 39 8.76 -5.28 7.03
N GLU A 40 8.98 -6.60 6.94
CA GLU A 40 10.00 -7.30 7.71
C GLU A 40 11.33 -7.48 6.95
N ASN A 41 11.29 -7.56 5.61
CA ASN A 41 12.40 -8.05 4.79
C ASN A 41 12.82 -7.13 3.63
N SER A 42 12.49 -5.84 3.71
CA SER A 42 12.85 -4.87 2.65
C SER A 42 14.11 -4.08 2.93
N HIS A 43 14.65 -3.47 1.87
CA HIS A 43 15.74 -2.52 1.95
C HIS A 43 15.39 -1.37 2.91
N PRO A 44 16.30 -0.93 3.80
CA PRO A 44 16.01 0.08 4.83
C PRO A 44 15.56 1.44 4.28
N ASP A 45 15.93 1.76 3.03
CA ASP A 45 15.52 2.98 2.32
C ASP A 45 14.19 2.87 1.56
N LEU A 46 13.53 1.70 1.56
CA LEU A 46 12.20 1.56 0.98
C LEU A 46 11.24 2.57 1.62
N ARG A 47 10.54 3.34 0.80
CA ARG A 47 9.44 4.19 1.22
C ARG A 47 8.25 3.95 0.30
N VAL A 48 7.07 3.77 0.88
CA VAL A 48 5.82 3.63 0.13
C VAL A 48 4.88 4.75 0.57
N PHE A 49 4.50 5.59 -0.38
CA PHE A 49 3.52 6.66 -0.20
C PHE A 49 2.21 6.23 -0.85
N ILE A 50 1.11 6.39 -0.12
CA ILE A 50 -0.22 5.97 -0.56
C ILE A 50 -1.14 7.18 -0.49
N SER A 51 -1.94 7.41 -1.53
CA SER A 51 -3.04 8.37 -1.49
C SER A 51 -4.38 7.69 -1.74
N ALA A 52 -5.37 8.10 -0.96
CA ALA A 52 -6.75 7.67 -1.11
C ALA A 52 -7.71 8.75 -0.63
N GLU A 53 -8.90 8.77 -1.20
CA GLU A 53 -10.02 9.55 -0.66
C GLU A 53 -10.74 8.72 0.43
N PRO A 54 -11.22 9.37 1.49
CA PRO A 54 -12.03 8.70 2.50
C PRO A 54 -13.37 8.26 1.92
N ALA A 55 -13.89 7.13 2.41
CA ALA A 55 -15.22 6.68 2.02
C ALA A 55 -16.30 7.69 2.49
N PRO A 56 -17.37 7.90 1.69
CA PRO A 56 -18.44 8.85 2.03
C PRO A 56 -19.30 8.37 3.21
N SER A 57 -19.27 7.07 3.53
CA SER A 57 -19.91 6.48 4.71
C SER A 57 -19.10 5.28 5.23
N PRO A 58 -19.29 4.85 6.49
CA PRO A 58 -18.60 3.69 7.06
C PRO A 58 -18.83 2.40 6.28
N GLU A 59 -20.03 2.20 5.74
CA GLU A 59 -20.41 1.00 4.99
C GLU A 59 -19.73 0.92 3.61
N GLY A 60 -19.30 2.08 3.08
CA GLY A 60 -18.57 2.18 1.82
C GLY A 60 -17.05 2.08 1.98
N HIS A 61 -16.54 1.76 3.18
CA HIS A 61 -15.12 1.68 3.44
C HIS A 61 -14.50 0.47 2.73
N VAL A 62 -13.59 0.72 1.79
CA VAL A 62 -12.94 -0.34 0.99
C VAL A 62 -11.47 -0.55 1.34
N ILE A 63 -10.84 0.36 2.09
CA ILE A 63 -9.42 0.25 2.43
C ILE A 63 -9.26 -0.74 3.57
N PRO A 64 -8.43 -1.79 3.42
CA PRO A 64 -8.14 -2.72 4.49
C PRO A 64 -7.61 -2.01 5.74
N GLN A 65 -8.10 -2.45 6.90
CA GLN A 65 -7.73 -1.86 8.19
C GLN A 65 -6.23 -2.02 8.47
N GLY A 66 -5.60 -3.12 8.06
CA GLY A 66 -4.17 -3.33 8.26
C GLY A 66 -3.31 -2.31 7.51
N ILE A 67 -3.73 -1.87 6.31
CA ILE A 67 -3.08 -0.74 5.62
C ILE A 67 -3.18 0.53 6.45
N LEU A 68 -4.35 0.81 7.05
CA LEU A 68 -4.55 2.02 7.84
C LEU A 68 -3.84 1.99 9.19
N GLU A 69 -3.77 0.85 9.86
CA GLU A 69 -3.15 0.73 11.18
C GLU A 69 -1.63 0.78 11.13
N ASN A 70 -1.05 0.23 10.05
CA ASN A 70 0.40 0.20 9.87
C ASN A 70 0.95 1.42 9.12
N ALA A 71 0.08 2.27 8.56
CA ALA A 71 0.49 3.51 7.91
C ALA A 71 0.71 4.66 8.90
N ILE A 72 1.67 5.52 8.56
CA ILE A 72 1.80 6.84 9.16
C ILE A 72 0.75 7.74 8.49
N LYS A 73 -0.09 8.40 9.30
CA LYS A 73 -1.22 9.24 8.87
C LYS A 73 -0.90 10.73 9.03
#